data_AF-Q6DTU4-F1
#
_entry.id   AF-Q6DTU4-F1
#
_cell.length_a   1.000
_cell.length_b   1.000
_cell.length_c   1.000
_cell.angle_alpha   90.00
_cell.angle_beta   90.00
_cell.angle_gamma   90.00
#
_symmetry.space_group_name_H-M   'P 1'
#
loop_
_entity.id
_entity.type
_entity.pdbx_description
1 polymer ?
#
loop_
_entity_poly.entity_id
_entity_poly.type
_entity_poly.pdbx_seq_one_letter_code
_entity_poly.pdbx_strand_id
1 'polypeptide(L)'
;RGRKESRDDRVKGQGRGCLLKEIHLNVTDLGLGYRTKEELIFRYCSGPCFDAETNYDKILNNLTHNKKLDKETPSRTCCRPVAFDDDISFLDD
;
A
#
# COMPACT_ATOMS: atom_id res chain seq x y z
N ARG A 1 -28.15 10.19 -34.75
CA ARG A 1 -27.75 10.33 -33.32
C ARG A 1 -26.85 9.14 -32.97
N GLY A 2 -25.55 9.24 -33.25
CA GLY A 2 -24.59 8.18 -32.95
C GLY A 2 -24.17 8.23 -31.49
N ARG A 3 -24.39 7.14 -30.75
CA ARG A 3 -23.90 6.97 -29.38
C ARG A 3 -22.38 6.84 -29.43
N LYS A 4 -21.69 7.82 -28.85
CA LYS A 4 -20.25 7.78 -28.59
C LYS A 4 -20.08 6.89 -27.35
N GLU A 5 -19.85 5.60 -27.55
CA GLU A 5 -19.44 4.71 -26.46
C GLU A 5 -18.11 5.23 -25.91
N SER A 6 -18.18 5.70 -24.67
CA SER A 6 -17.05 6.26 -23.95
C SER A 6 -16.01 5.17 -23.75
N ARG A 7 -14.81 5.36 -24.31
CA ARG A 7 -13.64 4.49 -24.13
C ARG A 7 -13.09 4.49 -22.67
N ASP A 8 -13.90 4.93 -21.71
CA ASP A 8 -13.50 5.18 -20.32
C ASP A 8 -13.74 3.97 -19.40
N ASP A 9 -14.60 3.01 -19.79
CA ASP A 9 -14.93 1.85 -18.93
C ASP A 9 -13.88 0.72 -18.98
N ARG A 10 -12.91 0.75 -19.90
CA ARG A 10 -11.85 -0.28 -19.99
C ARG A 10 -10.64 -0.04 -19.07
N VAL A 11 -10.60 1.07 -18.33
CA VAL A 11 -9.48 1.42 -17.41
C VAL A 11 -9.93 1.45 -15.94
N LYS A 12 -11.09 0.86 -15.61
CA LYS A 12 -11.61 0.78 -14.24
C LYS A 12 -11.15 -0.45 -13.44
N GLY A 13 -10.51 -1.44 -14.08
CA GLY A 13 -10.35 -2.77 -13.49
C GLY A 13 -8.99 -3.13 -12.89
N GLN A 14 -7.91 -2.39 -13.19
CA GLN A 14 -6.57 -2.73 -12.71
C GLN A 14 -5.82 -1.42 -12.40
N GLY A 15 -5.51 -1.18 -11.12
CA GLY A 15 -4.57 -0.11 -10.73
C GLY A 15 -5.10 1.05 -9.87
N ARG A 16 -6.29 0.97 -9.28
CA ARG A 16 -6.83 2.06 -8.43
C ARG A 16 -6.94 1.78 -6.93
N GLY A 17 -6.52 0.61 -6.44
CA GLY A 17 -6.63 0.23 -5.02
C GLY A 17 -5.29 -0.03 -4.34
N CYS A 18 -5.33 -0.49 -3.09
CA CYS A 18 -4.17 -1.00 -2.36
C CYS A 18 -3.71 -2.31 -3.01
N LEU A 19 -2.54 -2.28 -3.66
CA LEU A 19 -2.03 -3.41 -4.44
C LEU A 19 -0.65 -3.85 -3.93
N LEU A 20 -0.37 -5.13 -4.15
CA LEU A 20 0.96 -5.69 -3.96
C LEU A 20 1.84 -5.31 -5.16
N LYS A 21 3.01 -4.77 -4.88
CA LYS A 21 4.06 -4.43 -5.84
C LYS A 21 5.31 -5.22 -5.49
N GLU A 22 6.16 -5.43 -6.47
CA GLU A 22 7.42 -6.16 -6.32
C GLU A 22 8.57 -5.39 -6.95
N ILE A 23 9.75 -5.52 -6.36
CA ILE A 23 10.99 -4.95 -6.87
C ILE A 23 12.15 -5.91 -6.57
N HIS A 24 13.00 -6.13 -7.57
CA HIS A 24 14.22 -6.92 -7.41
C HIS A 24 15.34 -6.04 -6.84
N LEU A 25 15.97 -6.48 -5.76
CA LEU A 25 16.97 -5.70 -5.00
C LEU A 25 18.14 -6.61 -4.56
N ASN A 26 19.29 -6.00 -4.30
CA ASN A 26 20.34 -6.66 -3.52
C ASN A 26 19.97 -6.62 -2.03
N VAL A 27 20.42 -7.59 -1.24
CA VAL A 27 20.24 -7.56 0.23
C VAL A 27 20.84 -6.28 0.83
N THR A 28 21.94 -5.78 0.27
CA THR A 28 22.58 -4.52 0.70
C THR A 28 21.70 -3.29 0.49
N ASP A 29 20.81 -3.31 -0.50
CA ASP A 29 19.93 -2.18 -0.83
C ASP A 29 18.85 -1.95 0.26
N LEU A 30 18.60 -2.95 1.11
CA LEU A 30 17.72 -2.84 2.26
C LEU A 30 18.29 -1.95 3.39
N GLY A 31 19.61 -1.67 3.37
CA GLY A 31 20.25 -0.81 4.37
C GLY A 31 20.31 -1.40 5.78
N LEU A 32 20.22 -2.73 5.92
CA LEU A 32 20.21 -3.44 7.20
C LEU A 32 21.60 -3.79 7.75
N GLY A 33 22.68 -3.39 7.07
CA GLY A 33 24.06 -3.57 7.52
C GLY A 33 24.74 -4.87 7.11
N TYR A 34 24.06 -5.75 6.35
CA TYR A 34 24.66 -6.97 5.81
C TYR A 34 25.65 -6.69 4.68
N ARG A 35 26.67 -7.54 4.58
CA ARG A 35 27.67 -7.51 3.51
C ARG A 35 27.59 -8.82 2.75
N THR A 36 26.79 -8.84 1.70
CA THR A 36 26.56 -10.01 0.86
C THR A 36 26.30 -9.56 -0.58
N LYS A 37 26.45 -10.47 -1.53
CA LYS A 37 26.11 -10.28 -2.94
C LYS A 37 24.78 -10.92 -3.32
N GLU A 38 24.06 -11.44 -2.33
CA GLU A 38 22.76 -12.06 -2.57
C GLU A 38 21.68 -11.03 -2.91
N GLU A 39 20.71 -11.47 -3.70
CA GLU A 39 19.58 -10.69 -4.22
C GLU A 39 18.26 -11.27 -3.70
N LEU A 40 17.20 -10.44 -3.70
CA LEU A 40 15.86 -10.85 -3.30
C LEU A 40 14.78 -10.07 -4.06
N ILE A 41 13.58 -10.65 -4.10
CA ILE A 41 12.38 -9.95 -4.57
C ILE A 41 11.67 -9.36 -3.35
N PHE A 42 11.68 -8.04 -3.22
CA PHE A 42 10.98 -7.34 -2.14
C PHE A 42 9.55 -7.01 -2.57
N ARG A 43 8.56 -7.50 -1.81
CA ARG A 43 7.14 -7.20 -2.03
C ARG A 43 6.64 -6.17 -1.02
N TYR A 44 5.87 -5.20 -1.51
CA TYR A 44 5.32 -4.12 -0.69
C TYR A 44 3.92 -3.70 -1.11
N CYS A 45 3.09 -3.30 -0.15
CA CYS A 45 1.74 -2.82 -0.40
C CYS A 45 1.74 -1.32 -0.66
N SER A 46 1.13 -0.88 -1.75
CA SER A 46 1.03 0.54 -2.10
C SER A 46 -0.24 0.83 -2.89
N GLY A 47 -0.88 1.96 -2.58
CA GLY A 47 -2.08 2.43 -3.26
C GLY A 47 -3.09 3.05 -2.29
N PRO A 48 -4.17 3.64 -2.80
CA PRO A 48 -5.23 4.22 -1.97
C PRO A 48 -6.13 3.14 -1.34
N CYS A 49 -6.75 3.47 -0.22
CA CYS A 49 -7.65 2.58 0.54
C CYS A 49 -9.11 3.06 0.61
N PHE A 50 -9.54 3.93 -0.33
CA PHE A 50 -10.88 4.55 -0.27
C PHE A 50 -12.01 3.53 -0.23
N ASP A 51 -11.88 2.42 -0.96
CA ASP A 51 -12.91 1.37 -1.02
C ASP A 51 -12.94 0.49 0.25
N ALA A 52 -11.91 0.57 1.09
CA ALA A 52 -11.78 -0.19 2.33
C ALA A 52 -12.16 0.62 3.58
N GLU A 53 -12.57 1.89 3.44
CA GLU A 53 -12.98 2.73 4.56
C GLU A 53 -14.23 2.18 5.25
N THR A 54 -14.15 2.00 6.55
CA THR A 54 -15.27 1.54 7.39
C THR A 54 -16.04 2.71 8.00
N ASN A 55 -17.13 2.43 8.71
CA ASN A 55 -17.84 3.45 9.49
C ASN A 55 -16.92 4.09 10.55
N TYR A 56 -15.99 3.32 11.13
CA TYR A 56 -15.02 3.84 12.08
C TYR A 56 -14.13 4.92 11.46
N ASP A 57 -13.58 4.67 10.26
CA ASP A 57 -12.73 5.63 9.54
C ASP A 57 -13.49 6.90 9.17
N LYS A 58 -14.75 6.76 8.73
CA LYS A 58 -15.64 7.90 8.43
C LYS A 58 -15.91 8.75 9.65
N ILE A 59 -16.18 8.13 10.80
CA ILE A 59 -16.39 8.82 12.08
C ILE A 59 -15.12 9.57 12.48
N LEU A 60 -13.95 8.90 12.43
CA LEU A 60 -12.67 9.55 12.75
C LEU A 60 -12.38 10.75 11.84
N ASN A 61 -12.61 10.62 10.54
CA ASN A 61 -12.44 11.70 9.59
C ASN A 61 -13.36 12.90 9.94
N ASN A 62 -14.63 12.63 10.25
CA ASN A 62 -15.59 13.67 10.64
C ASN A 62 -15.22 14.34 11.97
N LEU A 63 -14.81 13.58 12.99
CA LEU A 63 -14.45 14.13 14.29
C LEU A 63 -13.16 14.94 14.22
N THR A 64 -12.17 14.51 13.42
CA THR A 64 -10.93 15.25 13.17
C THR A 64 -11.23 16.58 12.45
N HIS A 65 -12.04 16.55 11.40
CA HIS A 65 -12.44 17.75 10.66
C HIS A 65 -13.20 18.75 11.56
N ASN A 66 -14.05 18.26 12.44
CA ASN A 66 -14.83 19.07 13.38
C ASN A 66 -14.07 19.45 14.66
N LYS A 67 -12.76 19.15 14.74
CA LYS A 67 -11.90 19.42 15.91
C LYS A 67 -12.48 18.90 17.22
N LYS A 68 -13.18 17.76 17.16
CA LYS A 68 -13.75 17.08 18.33
C LYS A 68 -12.81 16.03 18.92
N LEU A 69 -11.79 15.61 18.17
CA LEU A 69 -10.65 14.85 18.70
C LEU A 69 -9.59 15.87 19.13
N ASP A 70 -9.40 15.98 20.44
CA ASP A 70 -8.51 16.96 21.03
C ASP A 70 -7.05 16.53 20.82
N LYS A 71 -6.30 17.30 20.02
CA LYS A 71 -4.89 17.09 19.58
C LYS A 71 -4.53 15.74 18.94
N GLU A 72 -5.40 14.73 18.96
CA GLU A 72 -5.17 13.44 18.33
C GLU A 72 -5.50 13.48 16.84
N THR A 73 -4.56 13.03 16.02
CA THR A 73 -4.76 12.77 14.59
C THR A 73 -4.69 11.27 14.34
N PRO A 74 -5.78 10.53 14.64
CA PRO A 74 -5.79 9.08 14.45
C PRO A 74 -5.55 8.72 12.99
N SER A 75 -4.82 7.63 12.79
CA SER A 75 -4.46 7.16 11.47
C SER A 75 -5.70 6.70 10.69
N ARG A 76 -5.77 7.06 9.41
CA ARG A 76 -6.81 6.59 8.50
C ARG A 76 -6.47 5.19 7.98
N THR A 77 -7.42 4.56 7.29
CA THR A 77 -7.15 3.31 6.56
C THR A 77 -5.93 3.48 5.65
N CYS A 78 -4.91 2.65 5.87
CA CYS A 78 -3.64 2.70 5.14
C CYS A 78 -3.38 1.35 4.45
N CYS A 79 -2.69 1.41 3.31
CA CYS A 79 -2.32 0.21 2.55
C CYS A 79 -1.14 -0.48 3.24
N ARG A 80 -1.43 -1.57 3.95
CA ARG A 80 -0.46 -2.31 4.77
C ARG A 80 -0.55 -3.80 4.45
N PRO A 81 0.57 -4.55 4.57
CA PRO A 81 0.54 -6.00 4.44
C PRO A 81 -0.34 -6.61 5.53
N VAL A 82 -1.19 -7.56 5.14
CA VAL A 82 -2.00 -8.39 6.04
C VAL A 82 -1.41 -9.78 6.27
N ALA A 83 -0.39 -10.13 5.47
CA ALA A 83 0.43 -11.32 5.55
C ALA A 83 1.83 -10.98 5.03
N PHE A 84 2.82 -11.78 5.40
CA PHE A 84 4.21 -11.64 4.98
C PHE A 84 4.64 -12.84 4.16
N ASP A 85 5.71 -12.66 3.40
CA ASP A 85 6.37 -13.75 2.66
C ASP A 85 7.11 -14.69 3.61
N ASP A 86 7.50 -15.85 3.08
CA ASP A 86 8.36 -16.79 3.79
C ASP A 86 9.72 -16.17 4.13
N ASP A 87 10.37 -16.72 5.15
CA ASP A 87 11.69 -16.27 5.58
C ASP A 87 12.72 -16.42 4.46
N ILE A 88 13.56 -15.40 4.31
CA ILE A 88 14.66 -15.38 3.34
C ILE A 88 15.96 -15.68 4.09
N SER A 89 16.75 -16.62 3.57
CA SER A 89 18.07 -16.97 4.08
C SER A 89 19.14 -16.63 3.05
N PHE A 90 20.22 -16.04 3.51
CA PHE A 90 21.41 -15.70 2.72
C PHE A 90 22.66 -15.84 3.60
N LEU A 91 23.82 -15.95 2.97
CA LEU A 91 25.13 -15.96 3.62
C LEU A 91 25.84 -14.62 3.41
N ASP A 92 26.52 -14.15 4.46
CA ASP A 92 27.39 -12.96 4.39
C ASP A 92 28.87 -13.34 4.19
N ASP A 93 29.68 -12.34 3.82
CA ASP A 93 31.13 -12.45 3.61
C ASP A 93 31.94 -12.55 4.92
#